data_AF-A0A524A8Q9-F1
#
_entry.id   AF-A0A524A8Q9-F1
#
_cell.length_a   1.000
_cell.length_b   1.000
_cell.length_c   1.000
_cell.angle_alpha   90.00
_cell.angle_beta   90.00
_cell.angle_gamma   90.00
#
_symmetry.space_group_name_H-M   'P 1'
#
loop_
_entity.id
_entity.type
_entity.pdbx_description
1 polymer ?
#
loop_
_entity_poly.entity_id
_entity_poly.type
_entity_poly.pdbx_seq_one_letter_code
_entity_poly.pdbx_strand_id
1 'polypeptide(L)'
;MSLCDQCCQELPQYIADDEPALARYQVLRAHLQACDRCRAYALRLRVVEDALRTYPAVSPEPGMTLLVMRRVVAQDRRGEEEWQLLPWDVAVPAIALVLALGLLIVAMPPQPPPAVPVQELERAFFELPSTIDAWLTPVRALMSKDIFWAAWSGVFATTAGLGIGLSLANWNALNREGLDRLGDRIAHVVTWVFGSTRRAG
;
A
#
# COMPACT_ATOMS: atom_id res chain seq x y z
N MET A 1 -14.13 2.12 25.51
CA MET A 1 -12.76 2.00 26.04
C MET A 1 -12.16 3.40 26.10
N SER A 2 -11.48 3.75 27.19
CA SER A 2 -10.80 5.05 27.24
C SER A 2 -9.53 5.02 26.38
N LEU A 3 -9.11 6.16 25.84
CA LEU A 3 -7.83 6.28 25.09
C LEU A 3 -6.63 5.76 25.90
N CYS A 4 -6.69 5.91 27.23
CA CYS A 4 -5.67 5.41 28.15
C CYS A 4 -5.62 3.88 28.18
N ASP A 5 -6.77 3.19 28.15
CA ASP A 5 -6.83 1.73 28.16
C ASP A 5 -6.25 1.15 26.86
N GLN A 6 -6.58 1.77 25.73
CA GLN A 6 -6.03 1.38 24.43
C GLN A 6 -4.51 1.58 24.37
N CYS A 7 -4.02 2.74 24.84
CA CYS A 7 -2.58 3.01 24.92
C CYS A 7 -1.86 2.00 25.84
N CYS A 8 -2.46 1.61 26.96
CA CYS A 8 -1.91 0.60 27.86
C CYS A 8 -1.81 -0.79 27.22
N GLN A 9 -2.71 -1.13 26.29
CA GLN A 9 -2.67 -2.42 25.57
C GLN A 9 -1.57 -2.44 24.49
N GLU A 10 -1.33 -1.32 23.81
CA GLU A 10 -0.34 -1.23 22.73
C GLU A 10 1.09 -0.96 23.25
N LEU A 11 1.23 -0.44 24.47
CA LEU A 11 2.52 -0.07 25.07
C LEU A 11 3.54 -1.22 25.15
N PRO A 12 3.18 -2.43 25.60
CA PRO A 12 4.13 -3.54 25.68
C PRO A 12 4.74 -3.88 24.33
N GLN A 13 3.93 -3.91 23.27
CA GLN A 13 4.44 -4.17 21.92
C GLN A 13 5.32 -3.04 21.41
N TYR A 14 4.93 -1.78 21.64
CA TYR A 14 5.73 -0.62 21.23
C TYR A 14 7.13 -0.60 21.88
N ILE A 15 7.23 -0.96 23.16
CA ILE A 15 8.53 -1.07 23.86
C ILE A 15 9.32 -2.30 23.38
N ALA A 16 8.67 -3.45 23.19
CA ALA A 16 9.33 -4.66 22.68
C ALA A 16 9.85 -4.48 21.24
N ASP A 17 9.19 -3.65 20.43
CA ASP A 17 9.61 -3.28 19.07
C ASP A 17 10.79 -2.26 19.06
N ASP A 18 11.34 -1.89 20.22
CA ASP A 18 12.40 -0.87 20.36
C ASP A 18 11.97 0.55 19.96
N GLU A 19 10.70 0.92 20.24
CA GLU A 19 10.14 2.26 20.06
C GLU A 19 10.23 2.84 18.64
N PRO A 20 9.72 2.13 17.61
CA PRO A 20 9.94 2.52 16.23
C PRO A 20 9.15 3.76 15.84
N ALA A 21 9.73 4.60 14.97
CA ALA A 21 9.15 5.87 14.53
C ALA A 21 8.02 5.73 13.47
N LEU A 22 7.22 4.67 13.56
CA LEU A 22 6.15 4.36 12.61
C LEU A 22 4.93 5.27 12.80
N ALA A 23 4.21 5.52 11.70
CA ALA A 23 2.99 6.33 11.70
C ALA A 23 1.91 5.78 12.66
N ARG A 24 1.77 4.44 12.73
CA ARG A 24 0.82 3.76 13.62
C ARG A 24 0.97 4.11 15.11
N TYR A 25 2.19 4.46 15.54
CA TYR A 25 2.49 4.78 16.94
C TYR A 25 2.53 6.30 17.23
N GLN A 26 2.17 7.17 16.27
CA GLN A 26 2.18 8.62 16.50
C GLN A 26 1.23 9.06 17.62
N VAL A 27 -0.01 8.54 17.62
CA VAL A 27 -1.02 8.85 18.65
C VAL A 27 -0.55 8.38 20.04
N LEU A 28 0.04 7.19 20.11
CA LEU A 28 0.61 6.63 21.33
C LEU A 28 1.73 7.51 21.90
N ARG A 29 2.66 7.96 21.05
CA ARG A 29 3.75 8.87 21.45
C ARG A 29 3.23 10.22 21.94
N ALA A 30 2.25 10.80 21.24
CA ALA A 30 1.59 12.03 21.70
C ALA A 30 0.92 11.82 23.06
N HIS A 31 0.26 10.68 23.28
CA HIS A 31 -0.36 10.36 24.56
C HIS A 31 0.66 10.21 25.70
N LEU A 32 1.82 9.58 25.44
CA LEU A 32 2.91 9.45 26.43
C LEU A 32 3.52 10.80 26.86
N GLN A 33 3.45 11.81 26.00
CA GLN A 33 3.88 13.17 26.34
C GLN A 33 2.89 13.88 27.28
N ALA A 34 1.59 13.54 27.20
CA ALA A 34 0.55 14.18 27.99
C ALA A 34 0.14 13.41 29.26
N CYS A 35 0.33 12.08 29.31
CA CYS A 35 -0.18 11.21 30.37
C CYS A 35 0.94 10.61 31.24
N ASP A 36 1.05 11.09 32.48
CA ASP A 36 2.06 10.60 33.44
C ASP A 36 1.86 9.13 33.84
N ARG A 37 0.60 8.65 33.89
CA ARG A 37 0.30 7.26 34.22
C ARG A 37 0.86 6.30 33.16
N CYS A 38 0.62 6.58 31.88
CA CYS A 38 1.15 5.76 30.79
C CYS A 38 2.68 5.87 30.70
N ARG A 39 3.25 7.03 31.02
CA ARG A 39 4.71 7.20 31.09
C ARG A 39 5.34 6.36 32.20
N ALA A 40 4.75 6.36 33.39
CA ALA A 40 5.20 5.52 34.50
C ALA A 40 5.11 4.03 34.17
N TYR A 41 4.08 3.62 33.44
CA TYR A 41 3.94 2.24 32.95
C TYR A 41 5.00 1.90 31.89
N ALA A 42 5.26 2.79 30.92
CA ALA A 42 6.33 2.62 29.93
C ALA A 42 7.70 2.43 30.60
N LEU A 43 8.01 3.22 31.64
CA LEU A 43 9.26 3.09 32.39
C LEU A 43 9.40 1.71 33.06
N ARG A 44 8.31 1.18 33.64
CA ARG A 44 8.33 -0.18 34.22
C ARG A 44 8.58 -1.25 33.16
N LEU A 45 7.96 -1.10 31.99
CA LEU A 45 8.17 -2.03 30.86
C LEU A 45 9.62 -2.00 30.37
N ARG A 46 10.23 -0.82 30.24
CA ARG A 46 11.64 -0.69 29.86
C ARG A 46 12.58 -1.38 30.84
N VAL A 47 12.33 -1.21 32.14
CA VAL A 47 13.12 -1.91 33.19
C VAL A 47 13.01 -3.43 33.07
N VAL A 48 11.80 -3.94 32.77
CA VAL A 48 11.59 -5.37 32.54
C VAL A 48 12.33 -5.84 31.28
N GLU A 49 12.24 -5.08 30.18
CA GLU A 49 12.91 -5.39 28.93
C GLU A 49 14.44 -5.39 29.10
N ASP A 50 15.00 -4.40 29.79
CA ASP A 50 16.42 -4.35 30.12
C ASP A 50 16.83 -5.57 30.96
N ALA A 51 16.02 -5.95 31.96
CA ALA A 51 16.28 -7.15 32.75
C ALA A 51 16.25 -8.43 31.88
N LEU A 52 15.30 -8.54 30.95
CA LEU A 52 15.22 -9.65 30.00
C LEU A 52 16.42 -9.68 29.05
N ARG A 53 16.92 -8.52 28.59
CA ARG A 53 18.12 -8.43 27.75
C ARG A 53 19.39 -8.85 28.49
N THR A 54 19.47 -8.63 29.80
CA THR A 54 20.59 -9.11 30.63
C THR A 54 20.51 -10.61 30.94
N TYR A 55 19.39 -11.26 30.67
CA TYR A 55 19.25 -12.69 30.89
C TYR A 55 20.23 -13.46 30.00
N PRO A 56 20.95 -14.46 30.53
CA PRO A 56 21.96 -15.19 29.75
C PRO A 56 21.31 -15.84 28.54
N ALA A 57 21.74 -15.40 27.35
CA ALA A 57 21.28 -15.98 26.11
C ALA A 57 21.77 -17.43 26.03
N VAL A 58 20.83 -18.36 25.86
CA VAL A 58 21.17 -19.74 25.50
C VAL A 58 21.70 -19.69 24.07
N SER A 59 22.97 -20.03 23.88
CA SER A 59 23.56 -20.10 22.55
C SER A 59 22.73 -21.08 21.70
N PRO A 60 22.18 -20.65 20.55
CA PRO A 60 21.48 -21.56 19.67
C PRO A 60 22.44 -22.65 19.18
N GLU A 61 21.89 -23.82 18.88
CA GLU A 61 22.65 -24.95 18.33
C GLU A 61 23.37 -24.53 17.04
N PRO A 62 24.65 -24.90 16.86
CA PRO A 62 25.37 -24.62 15.62
C PRO A 62 24.61 -25.21 14.42
N GLY A 63 24.20 -24.35 13.48
CA GLY A 63 23.40 -24.72 12.31
C GLY A 63 21.97 -24.21 12.32
N MET A 64 21.43 -23.81 13.48
CA MET A 64 20.08 -23.26 13.59
C MET A 64 19.90 -21.99 12.75
N THR A 65 20.89 -21.10 12.74
CA THR A 65 20.87 -19.88 11.90
C THR A 65 20.69 -20.21 10.43
N LEU A 66 21.35 -21.26 9.94
CA LEU A 66 21.27 -21.67 8.54
C LEU A 66 19.90 -22.29 8.21
N LEU A 67 19.31 -23.03 9.15
CA LEU A 67 17.94 -23.55 9.03
C LEU A 67 16.90 -22.42 9.00
N VAL A 68 17.03 -21.43 9.90
CA VAL A 68 16.14 -20.26 9.94
C VAL A 68 16.28 -19.45 8.66
N MET A 69 17.51 -19.13 8.23
CA MET A 69 17.73 -18.39 6.98
C MET A 69 17.18 -19.12 5.77
N ARG A 70 17.36 -20.45 5.66
CA ARG A 70 16.75 -21.24 4.59
C ARG A 70 15.22 -21.15 4.62
N ARG A 71 14.62 -21.13 5.81
CA ARG A 71 13.17 -21.03 5.95
C ARG A 71 12.65 -19.64 5.60
N VAL A 72 13.34 -18.58 6.01
CA VAL A 72 13.01 -17.20 5.65
C VAL A 72 13.08 -17.02 4.13
N VAL A 73 14.18 -17.44 3.50
CA VAL A 73 14.32 -17.37 2.03
C VAL A 73 13.25 -18.20 1.31
N ALA A 74 12.92 -19.39 1.82
CA ALA A 74 11.86 -20.21 1.24
C ALA A 74 10.46 -19.60 1.41
N GLN A 75 10.25 -18.78 2.45
CA GLN A 75 8.99 -18.10 2.72
C GLN A 75 8.86 -16.81 1.89
N ASP A 76 9.94 -16.03 1.74
CA ASP A 76 9.98 -14.88 0.84
C ASP A 76 9.69 -15.30 -0.60
N ARG A 77 10.29 -16.39 -1.08
CA ARG A 77 10.01 -16.92 -2.42
C ARG A 77 8.57 -17.36 -2.64
N ARG A 78 7.85 -17.78 -1.59
CA ARG A 78 6.43 -18.13 -1.69
C ARG A 78 5.52 -16.89 -1.71
N GLY A 79 5.98 -15.76 -1.19
CA GLY A 79 5.29 -14.47 -1.30
C GLY A 79 5.50 -13.76 -2.64
N GLU A 80 6.54 -14.13 -3.38
CA GLU A 80 6.90 -13.51 -4.67
C GLU A 80 6.24 -14.19 -5.90
N GLU A 81 5.54 -15.31 -5.74
CA GLU A 81 4.86 -16.01 -6.85
C GLU A 81 3.42 -15.50 -7.13
N GLU A 82 2.99 -14.42 -6.48
CA GLU A 82 1.74 -13.74 -6.82
C GLU A 82 2.03 -12.63 -7.81
N TRP A 83 2.05 -12.96 -9.10
CA TRP A 83 1.97 -12.08 -10.27
C TRP A 83 2.04 -10.58 -9.96
N GLN A 84 3.20 -10.08 -9.54
CA GLN A 84 3.44 -8.65 -9.43
C GLN A 84 3.61 -8.11 -10.86
N LEU A 85 2.48 -8.00 -11.57
CA LEU A 85 2.30 -6.91 -12.50
C LEU A 85 2.78 -5.65 -11.77
N LEU A 86 3.68 -4.92 -12.43
CA LEU A 86 4.33 -3.69 -11.95
C LEU A 86 3.53 -3.02 -10.81
N PRO A 87 4.18 -2.61 -9.71
CA PRO A 87 3.52 -1.92 -8.60
C PRO A 87 2.48 -0.95 -9.15
N TRP A 88 1.23 -1.02 -8.67
CA TRP A 88 0.11 -0.28 -9.27
C TRP A 88 0.40 1.22 -9.41
N ASP A 89 1.23 1.76 -8.51
CA ASP A 89 1.75 3.12 -8.50
C ASP A 89 2.56 3.48 -9.77
N VAL A 90 3.15 2.48 -10.43
CA VAL A 90 3.97 2.59 -11.65
C VAL A 90 3.18 2.15 -12.89
N ALA A 91 2.31 1.15 -12.77
CA ALA A 91 1.53 0.63 -13.89
C ALA A 91 0.51 1.65 -14.42
N VAL A 92 -0.20 2.39 -13.54
CA VAL A 92 -1.21 3.38 -13.96
C VAL A 92 -0.60 4.55 -14.73
N PRO A 93 0.47 5.21 -14.24
CA PRO A 93 1.15 6.25 -15.01
C PRO A 93 1.70 5.74 -16.35
N ALA A 94 2.26 4.52 -16.37
CA ALA A 94 2.78 3.94 -17.61
C ALA A 94 1.68 3.73 -18.65
N ILE A 95 0.52 3.17 -18.26
CA ILE A 95 -0.63 2.99 -19.16
C ILE A 95 -1.17 4.34 -19.63
N ALA A 96 -1.30 5.31 -18.73
CA ALA A 96 -1.75 6.66 -19.08
C ALA A 96 -0.80 7.33 -20.10
N LEU A 97 0.50 7.15 -19.94
CA LEU A 97 1.52 7.70 -20.83
C LEU A 97 1.49 7.02 -22.21
N VAL A 98 1.31 5.70 -22.26
CA VAL A 98 1.14 4.95 -23.51
C VAL A 98 -0.13 5.39 -24.24
N LEU A 99 -1.24 5.57 -23.53
CA LEU A 99 -2.50 6.05 -24.11
C LEU A 99 -2.38 7.49 -24.62
N ALA A 100 -1.74 8.38 -23.84
CA ALA A 100 -1.50 9.76 -24.25
C ALA A 100 -0.61 9.81 -25.51
N LEU A 101 0.43 8.97 -25.58
CA LEU A 101 1.30 8.87 -26.75
C LEU A 101 0.55 8.34 -27.98
N GLY A 102 -0.29 7.32 -27.79
CA GLY A 102 -1.14 6.79 -28.87
C GLY A 102 -2.11 7.85 -29.41
N LEU A 103 -2.74 8.62 -28.52
CA LEU A 103 -3.62 9.73 -28.90
C LEU A 103 -2.84 10.83 -29.63
N LEU A 104 -1.63 11.15 -29.20
CA LEU A 104 -0.78 12.14 -29.86
C LEU A 104 -0.42 11.71 -31.30
N ILE A 105 -0.09 10.44 -31.50
CA ILE A 105 0.23 9.88 -32.82
C ILE A 105 -0.99 9.93 -33.74
N VAL A 106 -2.17 9.57 -33.24
CA VAL A 106 -3.42 9.61 -34.02
C VAL A 106 -3.85 11.05 -34.33
N ALA A 107 -3.56 12.00 -33.44
CA ALA A 107 -3.91 13.39 -33.61
C ALA A 107 -2.92 14.19 -34.46
N MET A 108 -1.71 13.65 -34.72
CA MET A 108 -0.74 14.32 -35.58
C MET A 108 -1.24 14.37 -37.03
N PRO A 109 -1.32 15.56 -37.65
CA PRO A 109 -1.67 15.66 -39.06
C PRO A 109 -0.59 14.95 -39.90
N PRO A 110 -0.97 14.20 -40.95
CA PRO A 110 -0.03 13.38 -41.74
C PRO A 110 0.94 14.20 -42.62
N GLN A 111 0.96 15.52 -42.49
CA GLN A 111 1.78 16.41 -43.30
C GLN A 111 3.01 16.84 -42.48
N PRO A 112 4.24 16.64 -43.00
CA PRO A 112 5.44 17.11 -42.31
C PRO A 112 5.38 18.64 -42.17
N PRO A 113 5.79 19.19 -41.01
CA PRO A 113 5.79 20.63 -40.83
C PRO A 113 6.76 21.27 -41.85
N PRO A 114 6.38 22.37 -42.52
CA PRO A 114 7.30 23.10 -43.36
C PRO A 114 8.49 23.61 -42.53
N ALA A 115 9.66 23.75 -43.14
CA ALA A 115 10.82 24.34 -42.48
C ALA A 115 10.55 25.84 -42.27
N VAL A 116 10.04 26.21 -41.10
CA VAL A 116 9.68 27.59 -40.75
C VAL A 116 10.90 28.31 -40.17
N PRO A 117 11.30 29.49 -40.71
CA PRO A 117 12.36 30.30 -40.14
C PRO A 117 11.98 30.83 -38.76
N VAL A 118 12.95 30.98 -37.85
CA VAL A 118 12.74 31.34 -36.42
C VAL A 118 11.94 32.65 -36.23
N GLN A 119 11.99 33.56 -37.19
CA GLN A 119 11.25 34.83 -37.18
C GLN A 119 9.73 34.67 -37.43
N GLU A 120 9.31 33.60 -38.10
CA GLU A 120 7.89 33.25 -38.24
C GLU A 120 7.37 32.48 -37.03
N LEU A 121 8.25 31.89 -36.22
CA LEU A 121 7.89 31.16 -35.00
C LEU A 121 7.32 32.08 -33.91
N GLU A 122 7.85 33.31 -33.78
CA GLU A 122 7.29 34.31 -32.87
C GLU A 122 5.88 34.74 -33.29
N ARG A 123 5.64 34.93 -34.60
CA ARG A 123 4.28 35.23 -35.11
C ARG A 123 3.34 34.04 -34.93
N ALA A 124 3.81 32.82 -35.19
CA ALA A 124 3.04 31.60 -34.97
C ALA A 124 2.68 31.39 -33.48
N PHE A 125 3.51 31.85 -32.55
CA PHE A 125 3.19 31.83 -31.11
C PHE A 125 2.06 32.80 -30.74
N PHE A 126 1.99 33.97 -31.38
CA PHE A 126 0.89 34.92 -31.19
C PHE A 126 -0.41 34.49 -31.89
N GLU A 127 -0.34 33.71 -32.98
CA GLU A 127 -1.50 33.12 -33.67
C GLU A 127 -1.88 31.70 -33.17
N LEU A 128 -1.13 31.19 -32.19
CA LEU A 128 -1.36 29.90 -31.57
C LEU A 128 -2.80 29.74 -30.99
N PRO A 129 -3.42 30.75 -30.34
CA PRO A 129 -4.76 30.59 -29.76
C PRO A 129 -5.82 30.23 -30.81
N SER A 130 -5.81 30.89 -31.97
CA SER A 130 -6.73 30.62 -33.07
C SER A 130 -6.46 29.27 -33.75
N THR A 131 -5.20 28.87 -33.82
CA THR A 131 -4.79 27.59 -34.40
C THR A 131 -5.19 26.43 -33.50
N ILE A 132 -5.10 26.61 -32.17
CA ILE A 132 -5.58 25.65 -31.17
C ILE A 132 -7.10 25.47 -31.30
N ASP A 133 -7.86 26.54 -31.45
CA ASP A 133 -9.31 26.43 -31.65
C ASP A 133 -9.66 25.69 -32.94
N ALA A 134 -8.96 25.99 -34.05
CA ALA A 134 -9.13 25.28 -35.31
C ALA A 134 -8.80 23.78 -35.19
N TRP A 135 -7.74 23.44 -34.44
CA TRP A 135 -7.32 22.06 -34.18
C TRP A 135 -8.26 21.32 -33.21
N LEU A 136 -8.87 22.04 -32.27
CA LEU A 136 -9.88 21.49 -31.34
C LEU A 136 -11.26 21.32 -31.96
N THR A 137 -11.56 22.01 -33.07
CA THR A 137 -12.87 21.88 -33.77
C THR A 137 -13.26 20.43 -34.07
N PRO A 138 -12.40 19.59 -34.69
CA PRO A 138 -12.74 18.19 -34.92
C PRO A 138 -12.90 17.38 -33.62
N VAL A 139 -12.15 17.70 -32.57
CA VAL A 139 -12.30 17.06 -31.25
C VAL A 139 -13.64 17.45 -30.61
N ARG A 140 -14.03 18.73 -30.63
CA ARG A 140 -15.35 19.20 -30.18
C ARG A 140 -16.48 18.56 -30.98
N ALA A 141 -16.31 18.43 -32.30
CA ALA A 141 -17.29 17.78 -33.16
C ALA A 141 -17.38 16.26 -32.93
N LEU A 142 -16.31 15.63 -32.40
CA LEU A 142 -16.34 14.23 -31.96
C LEU A 142 -17.02 14.11 -30.59
N MET A 143 -16.70 15.01 -29.64
CA MET A 143 -17.33 15.07 -28.32
C MET A 143 -18.81 15.44 -28.37
N SER A 144 -19.29 16.10 -29.43
CA SER A 144 -20.71 16.38 -29.61
C SER A 144 -21.53 15.19 -30.12
N LYS A 145 -20.87 14.08 -30.52
CA LYS A 145 -21.57 12.86 -30.95
C LYS A 145 -21.94 12.01 -29.73
N ASP A 146 -23.20 11.60 -29.65
CA ASP A 146 -23.70 10.72 -28.56
C ASP A 146 -22.90 9.42 -28.45
N ILE A 147 -22.39 8.90 -29.57
CA ILE A 147 -21.54 7.69 -29.63
C ILE A 147 -20.24 7.88 -28.83
N PHE A 148 -19.65 9.08 -28.83
CA PHE A 148 -18.44 9.35 -28.06
C PHE A 148 -18.72 9.23 -26.57
N TRP A 149 -19.78 9.86 -26.08
CA TRP A 149 -20.15 9.78 -24.65
C TRP A 149 -20.54 8.37 -24.22
N ALA A 150 -21.27 7.64 -25.06
CA ALA A 150 -21.61 6.25 -24.80
C ALA A 150 -20.34 5.38 -24.68
N ALA A 151 -19.42 5.47 -25.64
CA ALA A 151 -18.16 4.73 -25.60
C ALA A 151 -17.28 5.13 -24.40
N TRP A 152 -17.15 6.43 -24.14
CA TRP A 152 -16.36 6.97 -23.04
C TRP A 152 -16.88 6.54 -21.68
N SER A 153 -18.20 6.64 -21.45
CA SER A 153 -18.82 6.16 -20.22
C SER A 153 -18.68 4.65 -20.03
N GLY A 154 -18.71 3.86 -21.12
CA GLY A 154 -18.52 2.42 -21.07
C GLY A 154 -17.10 2.04 -20.63
N VAL A 155 -16.09 2.72 -21.17
CA VAL A 155 -14.68 2.54 -20.77
C VAL A 155 -14.49 2.95 -19.31
N PHE A 156 -15.08 4.06 -18.87
CA PHE A 156 -15.00 4.47 -17.46
C PHE A 156 -15.69 3.47 -16.53
N ALA A 157 -16.89 3.00 -16.87
CA ALA A 157 -17.64 2.05 -16.06
C ALA A 157 -16.93 0.71 -15.94
N THR A 158 -16.35 0.21 -17.03
CA THR A 158 -15.57 -1.05 -17.03
C THR A 158 -14.27 -0.89 -16.24
N THR A 159 -13.56 0.22 -16.39
CA THR A 159 -12.34 0.50 -15.62
C THR A 159 -12.62 0.64 -14.13
N ALA A 160 -13.67 1.37 -13.76
CA ALA A 160 -14.10 1.52 -12.37
C ALA A 160 -14.57 0.18 -11.78
N GLY A 161 -15.33 -0.60 -12.55
CA GLY A 161 -15.78 -1.95 -12.16
C GLY A 161 -14.61 -2.91 -11.91
N LEU A 162 -13.61 -2.90 -12.78
CA LEU A 162 -12.38 -3.68 -12.60
C LEU A 162 -11.59 -3.24 -11.37
N GLY A 163 -11.43 -1.93 -11.17
CA GLY A 163 -10.73 -1.38 -10.00
C GLY A 163 -11.40 -1.77 -8.67
N ILE A 164 -12.73 -1.67 -8.60
CA ILE A 164 -13.51 -2.07 -7.42
C ILE A 164 -13.44 -3.58 -7.21
N GLY A 165 -13.57 -4.38 -8.27
CA GLY A 165 -13.49 -5.85 -8.19
C GLY A 165 -12.13 -6.32 -7.68
N LEU A 166 -11.04 -5.73 -8.18
CA LEU A 166 -9.68 -6.04 -7.74
C LEU A 166 -9.42 -5.57 -6.30
N SER A 167 -9.94 -4.40 -5.92
CA SER A 167 -9.86 -3.91 -4.53
C SER A 167 -10.58 -4.84 -3.55
N LEU A 168 -11.77 -5.32 -3.91
CA LEU A 168 -12.52 -6.27 -3.10
C LEU A 168 -11.85 -7.65 -3.03
N ALA A 169 -11.28 -8.13 -4.15
CA ALA A 169 -10.56 -9.41 -4.18
C ALA A 169 -9.32 -9.38 -3.28
N ASN A 170 -8.53 -8.30 -3.35
CA ASN A 170 -7.36 -8.11 -2.50
C ASN A 170 -7.74 -7.99 -1.01
N TRP A 171 -8.82 -7.27 -0.70
CA TRP A 171 -9.32 -7.18 0.66
C TRP A 171 -9.77 -8.54 1.20
N ASN A 172 -10.41 -9.37 0.37
CA ASN A 172 -10.85 -10.70 0.77
C ASN A 172 -9.69 -11.66 1.03
N ALA A 173 -8.61 -11.57 0.25
CA ALA A 173 -7.39 -12.35 0.45
C ALA A 173 -6.73 -12.01 1.79
N LEU A 174 -6.48 -10.72 2.05
CA LEU A 174 -5.91 -10.23 3.31
C LEU A 174 -6.76 -10.57 4.53
N ASN A 175 -8.09 -10.51 4.39
CA ASN A 175 -9.00 -10.79 5.50
C ASN A 175 -9.12 -12.30 5.80
N ARG A 176 -9.00 -13.17 4.77
CA ARG A 176 -8.93 -14.63 4.99
C ARG A 176 -7.68 -15.03 5.76
N GLU A 177 -6.52 -14.48 5.41
CA GLU A 177 -5.29 -14.73 6.19
C GLU A 177 -5.37 -14.21 7.63
N GLY A 178 -6.10 -13.11 7.84
CA GLY A 178 -6.38 -12.58 9.18
C GLY A 178 -7.28 -13.51 9.99
N LEU A 179 -8.32 -14.07 9.37
CA LEU A 179 -9.25 -15.01 9.98
C LEU A 179 -8.59 -16.36 10.30
N ASP A 180 -7.73 -16.88 9.44
CA ASP A 180 -6.99 -18.12 9.68
C ASP A 180 -6.03 -17.98 10.86
N ARG A 181 -5.30 -16.84 10.95
CA ARG A 181 -4.44 -16.53 12.10
C ARG A 181 -5.23 -16.39 13.42
N LEU A 182 -6.46 -15.88 13.35
CA LEU A 182 -7.36 -15.81 14.48
C LEU A 182 -7.86 -17.20 14.89
N GLY A 183 -8.19 -18.04 13.91
CA GLY A 183 -8.55 -19.45 14.11
C GLY A 183 -7.45 -20.25 14.81
N ASP A 184 -6.20 -20.11 14.36
CA ASP A 184 -5.04 -20.77 14.96
C ASP A 184 -4.80 -20.32 16.41
N ARG A 185 -4.95 -19.03 16.70
CA ARG A 185 -4.85 -18.50 18.08
C ARG A 185 -5.95 -19.05 18.98
N ILE A 186 -7.19 -19.13 18.49
CA ILE A 186 -8.30 -19.71 19.26
C ILE A 186 -8.06 -21.19 19.53
N ALA A 187 -7.62 -21.96 18.52
CA ALA A 187 -7.28 -23.37 18.69
C ALA A 187 -6.16 -23.57 19.73
N HIS A 188 -5.15 -22.69 19.74
CA HIS A 188 -4.05 -22.74 20.69
C HIS A 188 -4.46 -22.39 22.13
N VAL A 189 -5.41 -21.47 22.30
CA VAL A 189 -5.98 -21.15 23.62
C VAL A 189 -6.86 -22.30 24.13
N VAL A 190 -7.70 -22.89 23.27
CA VAL A 190 -8.57 -24.01 23.63
C VAL A 190 -7.75 -25.23 24.08
N THR A 191 -6.70 -25.56 23.34
CA THR A 191 -5.80 -26.68 23.70
C THR A 191 -5.02 -26.43 24.98
N TRP A 192 -4.59 -25.19 25.23
CA TRP A 192 -3.94 -24.81 26.49
C TRP A 192 -4.89 -24.92 27.69
N VAL A 193 -6.11 -24.40 27.57
CA VAL A 193 -7.13 -24.46 28.64
C VAL A 193 -7.47 -25.92 28.96
N PHE A 194 -7.77 -26.74 27.96
CA PHE A 194 -8.05 -28.17 28.18
C PHE A 194 -6.85 -28.95 28.73
N GLY A 195 -5.63 -28.58 28.34
CA GLY A 195 -4.40 -29.16 28.88
C GLY A 195 -4.08 -28.75 30.32
N SER A 196 -4.61 -27.61 30.77
CA SER A 196 -4.45 -27.10 32.14
C SER A 196 -5.44 -27.74 33.11
N THR A 197 -6.70 -27.91 32.69
CA THR A 197 -7.75 -28.53 33.52
C THR A 197 -7.51 -30.02 33.75
N ARG A 198 -6.94 -30.72 32.77
CA ARG A 198 -6.61 -32.17 32.87
C ARG A 198 -5.40 -32.48 33.76
N ARG A 199 -4.57 -31.48 34.09
CA ARG A 199 -3.41 -31.64 35.00
C ARG A 199 -3.71 -31.23 36.44
N ALA A 200 -4.88 -30.64 36.69
CA ALA A 200 -5.30 -30.15 38.00
C ALA A 200 -6.30 -31.06 38.73
N GLY A 201 -6.67 -32.20 38.13
CA GLY A 201 -7.47 -33.27 38.75
C GLY A 201 -6.70 -34.57 38.72
#